data_AF-A0A8B3GYQ6-F1
#
_entry.id   AF-A0A8B3GYQ6-F1
#
_cell.length_a   1.000
_cell.length_b   1.000
_cell.length_c   1.000
_cell.angle_alpha   90.00
_cell.angle_beta   90.00
_cell.angle_gamma   90.00
#
_symmetry.space_group_name_H-M   'P 1'
#
loop_
_entity.id
_entity.type
_entity.pdbx_description
1 polymer ?
#
loop_
_entity_poly.entity_id
_entity_poly.type
_entity_poly.pdbx_seq_one_letter_code
_entity_poly.pdbx_strand_id
1 'polypeptide(L)'
;MYRRFSSLFKTTFVEYGITPTIAVLCDDARTALHWAQMGMGVALVPATMAALASQQSHLAVIDYEPWVTHMTLVWQPEALHNPLVARFVKQLSGGESEKYSK
;
A
#
# COMPACT_ATOMS: atom_id res chain seq x y z
N MET A 1 7.93 9.52 1.72
CA MET A 1 6.61 8.89 2.01
C MET A 1 5.99 8.37 0.72
N TYR A 2 5.32 7.21 0.74
CA TYR A 2 4.68 6.65 -0.46
C TYR A 2 3.46 7.51 -0.89
N ARG A 3 3.47 8.03 -2.12
CA ARG A 3 2.51 9.04 -2.60
C ARG A 3 1.06 8.54 -2.62
N ARG A 4 0.83 7.26 -2.92
CA ARG A 4 -0.52 6.66 -3.02
C ARG A 4 -1.34 6.82 -1.73
N PHE A 5 -0.69 6.82 -0.58
CA PHE A 5 -1.36 6.97 0.73
C PHE A 5 -1.15 8.36 1.34
N SER A 6 -0.57 9.30 0.61
CA SER A 6 -0.23 10.63 1.14
C SER A 6 -1.44 11.40 1.67
N SER A 7 -2.59 11.31 0.99
CA SER A 7 -3.82 11.94 1.45
C SER A 7 -4.31 11.34 2.77
N LEU A 8 -4.32 10.00 2.88
CA LEU A 8 -4.68 9.29 4.11
C LEU A 8 -3.82 9.76 5.29
N PHE A 9 -2.50 9.75 5.13
CA PHE A 9 -1.58 10.16 6.19
C PHE A 9 -1.74 11.63 6.55
N LYS A 10 -1.88 12.53 5.58
CA LYS A 10 -2.05 13.97 5.83
C LYS A 10 -3.35 14.26 6.58
N THR A 11 -4.45 13.61 6.23
CA THR A 11 -5.71 13.74 6.96
C THR A 11 -5.53 13.35 8.42
N THR A 12 -4.96 12.16 8.70
CA THR A 12 -4.67 11.73 10.07
C THR A 12 -3.71 12.68 10.78
N PHE A 13 -2.66 13.18 10.12
CA PHE A 13 -1.75 14.13 10.75
C PHE A 13 -2.46 15.42 11.18
N VAL A 14 -3.35 15.96 10.33
CA VAL A 14 -4.16 17.14 10.67
C VAL A 14 -5.10 16.86 11.84
N GLU A 15 -5.81 15.72 11.83
CA GLU A 15 -6.74 15.33 12.90
C GLU A 15 -6.06 15.23 14.26
N TYR A 16 -4.80 14.76 14.30
CA TYR A 16 -4.02 14.64 15.53
C TYR A 16 -3.12 15.85 15.82
N GLY A 17 -3.19 16.92 15.03
CA GLY A 17 -2.36 18.12 15.20
C GLY A 17 -0.86 17.90 14.94
N ILE A 18 -0.50 16.85 14.20
CA ILE A 18 0.88 16.48 13.86
C ILE A 18 1.31 17.26 12.61
N THR A 19 2.48 17.89 12.66
CA THR A 19 3.03 18.67 11.54
C THR A 19 4.41 18.14 11.12
N PRO A 20 4.47 16.98 10.43
CA PRO A 20 5.74 16.38 10.06
C PRO A 20 6.36 17.07 8.84
N THR A 21 7.69 17.16 8.80
CA THR A 21 8.42 17.59 7.61
C THR A 21 8.41 16.47 6.56
N ILE A 22 7.64 16.64 5.49
CA ILE A 22 7.60 15.70 4.38
C ILE A 22 8.70 16.06 3.38
N ALA A 23 9.87 15.44 3.50
CA ALA A 23 11.01 15.70 2.61
C ALA A 23 10.72 15.33 1.14
N VAL A 24 10.05 14.19 0.90
CA VAL A 24 9.74 13.72 -0.46
C VAL A 24 8.49 12.82 -0.49
N LEU A 25 7.72 12.95 -1.57
CA LEU A 25 6.65 12.03 -1.95
C LEU A 25 7.10 11.16 -3.13
N CYS A 26 7.27 9.86 -2.88
CA CYS A 26 7.75 8.90 -3.88
C CYS A 26 6.58 8.17 -4.54
N ASP A 27 6.64 7.99 -5.86
CA ASP A 27 5.64 7.22 -6.62
C ASP A 27 5.75 5.70 -6.45
N ASP A 28 6.91 5.22 -5.99
CA ASP A 28 7.17 3.82 -5.66
C ASP A 28 7.60 3.70 -4.18
N ALA A 29 7.07 2.71 -3.47
CA ALA A 29 7.35 2.51 -2.05
C ALA A 29 8.79 2.06 -1.78
N ARG A 30 9.42 1.32 -2.70
CA ARG A 30 10.82 0.87 -2.59
C ARG A 30 11.77 2.04 -2.69
N THR A 31 11.45 3.06 -3.50
CA THR A 31 12.21 4.31 -3.51
C THR A 31 12.18 4.98 -2.13
N ALA A 32 11.01 5.14 -1.50
CA ALA A 32 10.94 5.72 -0.16
C ALA A 32 11.77 4.92 0.87
N LEU A 33 11.68 3.59 0.82
CA LEU A 33 12.46 2.70 1.68
C LEU A 33 13.98 2.87 1.46
N HIS A 34 14.42 2.93 0.20
CA HIS A 34 15.83 3.12 -0.16
C HIS A 34 16.41 4.42 0.41
N TRP A 35 15.66 5.53 0.30
CA TRP A 35 16.08 6.81 0.89
C TRP A 35 16.24 6.71 2.41
N ALA A 36 15.33 6.02 3.10
CA ALA A 36 15.45 5.81 4.54
C ALA A 36 16.66 4.93 4.90
N GLN A 37 16.94 3.88 4.12
CA GLN A 37 18.12 3.04 4.28
C GLN A 37 19.45 3.80 4.10
N MET A 38 19.44 4.84 3.26
CA MET A 38 20.57 5.75 3.08
C MET A 38 20.68 6.80 4.20
N GLY A 39 19.82 6.77 5.22
CA GLY A 39 19.84 7.72 6.33
C GLY A 39 19.22 9.08 6.01
N MET A 40 18.47 9.21 4.92
CA MET A 40 17.85 10.48 4.50
C MET A 40 16.55 10.81 5.24
N GLY A 41 16.17 10.01 6.25
CA GLY A 41 14.97 10.20 7.07
C GLY A 41 14.22 8.90 7.34
N VAL A 42 12.92 9.00 7.61
CA VAL A 42 12.04 7.86 7.89
C VAL A 42 11.09 7.61 6.71
N ALA A 43 10.96 6.35 6.32
CA ALA A 43 10.02 5.92 5.28
C ALA A 43 8.70 5.44 5.90
N LEU A 44 7.59 6.08 5.53
CA LEU A 44 6.24 5.57 5.78
C LEU A 44 5.75 4.83 4.52
N VAL A 45 5.62 3.50 4.64
CA VAL A 45 5.33 2.54 3.57
C VAL A 45 4.41 1.42 4.08
N PRO A 46 3.71 0.68 3.20
CA PRO A 46 2.91 -0.48 3.60
C PRO A 46 3.74 -1.54 4.31
N ALA A 47 3.11 -2.26 5.26
CA ALA A 47 3.77 -3.31 6.03
C ALA A 47 4.40 -4.42 5.16
N THR A 48 3.81 -4.71 3.99
CA THR A 48 4.35 -5.67 3.01
C THR A 48 5.75 -5.30 2.49
N MET A 49 6.15 -4.03 2.59
CA MET A 49 7.50 -3.57 2.20
C MET A 49 8.57 -3.91 3.24
N ALA A 50 8.20 -4.31 4.46
CA ALA A 50 9.15 -4.70 5.50
C ALA A 50 10.08 -5.83 5.05
N ALA A 51 9.59 -6.75 4.20
CA ALA A 51 10.38 -7.84 3.63
C ALA A 51 11.54 -7.36 2.73
N LEU A 52 11.47 -6.11 2.23
CA LEU A 52 12.51 -5.50 1.39
C LEU A 52 13.47 -4.62 2.18
N ALA A 53 13.27 -4.49 3.49
CA ALA A 53 14.15 -3.70 4.34
C ALA A 53 15.48 -4.43 4.56
N SER A 54 16.57 -3.67 4.66
CA SER A 54 17.88 -4.22 5.00
C SER A 54 17.87 -4.66 6.47
N GLN A 55 18.76 -5.59 6.83
CA GLN A 55 18.88 -6.05 8.23
C GLN A 55 19.31 -4.94 9.19
N GLN A 56 19.92 -3.87 8.67
CA GLN A 56 20.32 -2.69 9.41
C GLN A 56 19.20 -1.65 9.56
N SER A 57 18.06 -1.85 8.89
CA SER A 57 16.92 -0.94 8.98
C SER A 57 16.17 -1.14 10.30
N HIS A 58 15.84 -0.04 10.97
CA HIS A 58 14.91 -0.08 12.09
C HIS A 58 13.48 -0.04 11.56
N LEU A 59 12.68 -1.05 11.90
CA LEU A 59 11.28 -1.15 11.52
C LEU A 59 10.38 -0.87 12.73
N ALA A 60 9.46 0.07 12.56
CA ALA A 60 8.39 0.34 13.51
C ALA A 60 7.05 0.04 12.83
N VAL A 61 6.32 -0.93 13.37
CA VAL A 61 4.96 -1.25 12.91
C VAL A 61 3.99 -0.25 13.56
N ILE A 62 3.09 0.29 12.74
CA ILE A 62 2.05 1.20 13.20
C ILE A 62 0.75 0.41 13.25
N ASP A 63 0.30 0.11 14.46
CA ASP A 63 -0.98 -0.55 14.71
C ASP A 63 -2.08 0.51 14.85
N TYR A 64 -2.67 0.88 13.71
CA TYR A 64 -3.71 1.90 13.63
C TYR A 64 -4.74 1.51 12.57
N GLU A 65 -5.93 1.11 13.03
CA GLU A 65 -7.00 0.55 12.20
C GLU A 65 -7.33 1.41 10.96
N PRO A 66 -7.45 2.75 11.04
CA PRO A 66 -7.73 3.56 9.85
C PRO A 66 -6.64 3.53 8.77
N TRP A 67 -5.44 3.01 9.06
CA TRP A 67 -4.35 2.84 8.09
C TRP A 67 -4.26 1.42 7.53
N VAL A 68 -5.13 0.51 7.95
CA VAL A 68 -5.22 -0.83 7.39
C VAL A 68 -5.82 -0.75 5.99
N THR A 69 -5.06 -1.20 4.99
CA THR A 69 -5.47 -1.19 3.58
C THR A 69 -5.71 -2.60 3.08
N HIS A 70 -6.75 -2.79 2.27
CA HIS A 70 -7.05 -4.06 1.62
C HIS A 70 -6.75 -3.98 0.11
N MET A 71 -6.21 -5.07 -0.43
CA MET A 71 -6.03 -5.19 -1.88
C MET A 71 -7.28 -5.85 -2.47
N THR A 72 -7.89 -5.20 -3.44
CA THR A 72 -9.11 -5.68 -4.10
C THR A 72 -8.85 -5.89 -5.58
N LEU A 73 -9.30 -7.03 -6.10
CA LEU A 73 -9.34 -7.29 -7.54
C LEU A 73 -10.64 -6.74 -8.11
N VAL A 74 -10.55 -5.92 -9.16
CA VAL A 74 -11.72 -5.31 -9.81
C VAL A 74 -11.73 -5.62 -11.31
N TRP A 75 -12.90 -5.93 -11.85
CA TRP A 75 -13.09 -6.22 -13.28
C TRP A 75 -14.50 -5.81 -13.71
N GLN A 76 -14.69 -5.60 -15.02
CA GLN A 76 -16.02 -5.44 -15.61
C GLN A 76 -16.67 -6.83 -15.76
N PRO A 77 -17.96 -7.01 -15.45
CA PRO A 77 -18.63 -8.31 -15.58
C PRO A 77 -18.44 -8.97 -16.95
N GLU A 78 -18.48 -8.18 -18.03
CA GLU A 78 -18.33 -8.63 -19.41
C GLU A 78 -16.93 -9.17 -19.72
N ALA A 79 -15.92 -8.77 -18.93
CA ALA A 79 -14.55 -9.25 -19.10
C ALA A 79 -14.42 -10.75 -18.83
N LEU A 80 -15.34 -11.32 -18.03
CA LEU A 80 -15.36 -12.76 -17.74
C LEU A 80 -15.77 -13.63 -18.94
N HIS A 81 -16.33 -13.05 -20.01
CA HIS A 81 -16.57 -13.78 -21.26
C HIS A 81 -15.27 -14.23 -21.93
N ASN A 82 -14.16 -13.53 -21.67
CA ASN A 82 -12.86 -13.98 -22.13
C ASN A 82 -12.34 -15.09 -21.19
N PRO A 83 -12.12 -16.32 -21.68
CA PRO A 83 -11.72 -17.45 -20.85
C PRO A 83 -10.35 -17.24 -20.15
N LEU A 84 -9.45 -16.44 -20.74
CA LEU A 84 -8.17 -16.09 -20.10
C LEU A 84 -8.39 -15.17 -18.90
N VAL A 85 -9.26 -14.18 -19.04
CA VAL A 85 -9.59 -13.24 -17.94
C VAL A 85 -10.31 -13.99 -16.82
N ALA A 86 -11.30 -14.83 -17.15
CA ALA A 86 -12.00 -15.65 -16.16
C ALA A 86 -11.04 -16.55 -15.38
N ARG A 87 -10.07 -17.18 -16.06
CA ARG A 87 -9.05 -17.99 -15.42
C ARG A 87 -8.12 -17.16 -14.53
N PHE A 88 -7.68 -16.00 -15.00
CA PHE A 88 -6.82 -15.09 -14.23
C PHE A 88 -7.49 -14.62 -12.95
N VAL A 89 -8.75 -14.16 -13.04
CA VAL A 89 -9.56 -13.76 -11.88
C VAL A 89 -9.68 -14.93 -10.91
N LYS A 90 -10.10 -16.11 -11.39
CA LYS A 90 -10.25 -17.31 -10.54
C LYS A 90 -8.97 -17.67 -9.78
N GLN A 91 -7.80 -17.55 -10.42
CA GLN A 91 -6.51 -17.86 -9.79
C GLN A 91 -6.14 -16.85 -8.70
N LEU A 92 -6.37 -15.56 -8.93
CA LEU A 92 -6.03 -14.50 -7.97
C LEU A 92 -7.04 -14.35 -6.84
N SER A 93 -8.31 -14.73 -7.06
CA SER A 93 -9.35 -14.75 -6.03
C SER A 93 -9.24 -15.93 -5.06
N GLY A 94 -8.22 -16.79 -5.17
CA GLY A 94 -8.04 -17.95 -4.27
C GLY A 94 -9.10 -19.04 -4.43
N GLY A 95 -9.88 -19.03 -5.52
CA GLY A 95 -10.96 -19.99 -5.76
C GLY A 95 -12.34 -19.57 -5.24
N GLU A 96 -12.45 -18.53 -4.42
CA GLU A 96 -13.73 -17.94 -4.03
C GLU A 96 -13.98 -16.63 -4.77
N SER A 97 -14.95 -16.66 -5.68
CA SER A 97 -15.42 -15.45 -6.34
C SER A 97 -16.44 -14.79 -5.42
N GLU A 98 -15.97 -13.95 -4.49
CA GLU A 98 -16.86 -12.97 -3.88
C GLU A 98 -17.38 -12.04 -4.97
N LYS A 99 -18.63 -12.26 -5.35
CA LYS A 99 -19.36 -11.48 -6.33
C LYS A 99 -19.67 -10.11 -5.73
N TYR A 100 -18.82 -9.13 -5.96
CA TYR A 100 -19.22 -7.73 -5.83
C TYR A 100 -19.71 -7.23 -7.18
N SER A 101 -20.99 -7.47 -7.46
CA SER A 101 -21.76 -6.65 -8.39
C SER A 101 -22.24 -5.42 -7.61
N LYS A 102 -21.84 -4.23 -8.03
CA LYS A 102 -22.69 -3.06 -7.82
C LYS A 102 -23.82 -3.06 -8.86
#